data_AF-A0A962D9S9-F1
#
_entry.id   AF-A0A962D9S9-F1
#
_cell.length_a   1.000
_cell.length_b   1.000
_cell.length_c   1.000
_cell.angle_alpha   90.00
_cell.angle_beta   90.00
_cell.angle_gamma   90.00
#
_symmetry.space_group_name_H-M   'P 1'
#
loop_
_entity.id
_entity.type
_entity.pdbx_description
1 polymer ?
#
loop_
_entity_poly.entity_id
_entity_poly.type
_entity_poly.pdbx_seq_one_letter_code
_entity_poly.pdbx_strand_id
1 'polypeptide(L)'
;WANSERLFGDGISGAINGAWYDPANPRHGIFVHVSRLPDGSERFVVNWDVYTPDGQQLYLVGDGPFDGDTATVTVYATSGGSFPPTFGEAVQLVEWGTLVLVFADCNSATLNYSSELAGYGSGSLPLTRLSNIAGLDCQFLDRGQIDRMGRPGVNTALIDLLASTGLKDAYNRASDPAQWAAQFQTEMQNNIAALDTLDGVVGNALLPADVLASVLVDDRLVIDVSQAACDAYLAVELGVAGQCGGRTLARDVIDDRLGALVAPGVSDFVDNDSVFLADFPFLGTPQ
;
A
#
# COMPACT_ATOMS: atom_id res chain seq x y z
N TRP A 1 -12.25 14.31 -4.92
CA TRP A 1 -11.16 14.16 -3.94
C TRP A 1 -11.61 13.12 -2.95
N ALA A 2 -11.32 11.85 -3.27
CA ALA A 2 -11.69 10.74 -2.41
C ALA A 2 -10.86 10.83 -1.13
N ASN A 3 -11.50 10.65 0.02
CA ASN A 3 -10.83 10.56 1.32
C ASN A 3 -9.89 9.35 1.31
N SER A 4 -8.61 9.53 1.01
CA SER A 4 -7.59 8.51 1.27
C SER A 4 -6.94 8.77 2.63
N GLU A 5 -7.69 8.55 3.71
CA GLU A 5 -7.04 8.23 4.97
C GLU A 5 -6.63 6.77 4.92
N ARG A 6 -5.37 6.54 4.55
CA ARG A 6 -4.47 5.50 5.09
C ARG A 6 -3.11 5.65 4.40
N LEU A 7 -2.23 6.43 5.00
CA LEU A 7 -0.79 6.41 4.71
C LEU A 7 -0.10 5.19 5.36
N PHE A 8 -0.86 4.36 6.08
CA PHE A 8 -0.45 3.09 6.66
C PHE A 8 -1.68 2.16 6.67
N GLY A 9 -1.58 0.97 6.09
CA GLY A 9 -2.75 0.08 6.01
C GLY A 9 -2.55 -1.24 5.27
N ASP A 10 -1.31 -1.70 5.14
CA ASP A 10 -1.02 -2.97 4.47
C ASP A 10 -1.56 -4.13 5.32
N GLY A 11 -2.11 -5.14 4.66
CA GLY A 11 -2.63 -6.37 5.25
C GLY A 11 -4.00 -6.24 5.91
N ILE A 12 -4.08 -6.57 7.20
CA ILE A 12 -5.30 -6.75 7.98
C ILE A 12 -6.07 -5.42 8.07
N SER A 13 -7.35 -5.48 7.72
CA SER A 13 -8.30 -4.36 7.78
C SER A 13 -9.68 -4.87 8.21
N GLY A 14 -10.65 -3.98 8.44
CA GLY A 14 -12.04 -4.40 8.70
C GLY A 14 -12.65 -5.29 7.61
N ALA A 15 -12.08 -5.29 6.39
CA ALA A 15 -12.53 -6.13 5.29
C ALA A 15 -12.28 -7.63 5.49
N ILE A 16 -11.42 -8.03 6.44
CA ILE A 16 -11.15 -9.44 6.78
C ILE A 16 -12.20 -10.03 7.74
N ASN A 17 -13.04 -9.19 8.35
CA ASN A 17 -14.03 -9.59 9.34
C ASN A 17 -14.97 -10.66 8.76
N GLY A 18 -15.25 -11.68 9.58
CA GLY A 18 -16.13 -12.79 9.20
C GLY A 18 -15.71 -14.13 9.79
N ALA A 19 -16.30 -15.19 9.24
CA ALA A 19 -16.01 -16.57 9.61
C ALA A 19 -14.97 -17.18 8.68
N TRP A 20 -14.07 -17.97 9.24
CA TRP A 20 -12.99 -18.69 8.56
C TRP A 20 -12.95 -20.13 9.06
N TYR A 21 -12.54 -21.07 8.20
CA TYR A 21 -12.53 -22.49 8.53
C TYR A 21 -11.41 -23.23 7.80
N ASP A 22 -11.04 -24.41 8.31
CA ASP A 22 -10.16 -25.35 7.62
C ASP A 22 -10.99 -26.26 6.70
N PRO A 23 -10.81 -26.20 5.36
CA PRO A 23 -11.54 -27.05 4.43
C PRO A 23 -11.27 -28.56 4.62
N ALA A 24 -10.11 -28.94 5.14
CA ALA A 24 -9.79 -30.34 5.41
C ALA A 24 -10.50 -30.88 6.67
N ASN A 25 -10.84 -30.00 7.61
CA ASN A 25 -11.50 -30.33 8.88
C ASN A 25 -12.74 -29.44 9.13
N PRO A 26 -13.81 -29.57 8.32
CA PRO A 26 -14.89 -28.57 8.23
C PRO A 26 -15.92 -28.57 9.40
N ARG A 27 -15.49 -28.78 10.66
CA ARG A 27 -16.40 -28.88 11.82
C ARG A 27 -15.99 -28.03 13.02
N HIS A 28 -15.01 -27.16 12.82
CA HIS A 28 -14.64 -26.08 13.74
C HIS A 28 -14.36 -24.84 12.90
N GLY A 29 -14.39 -23.67 13.53
CA GLY A 29 -14.27 -22.41 12.79
C GLY A 29 -13.85 -21.27 13.69
N ILE A 30 -13.20 -20.28 13.07
CA ILE A 30 -12.69 -19.10 13.74
C ILE A 30 -13.39 -17.87 13.18
N PHE A 31 -13.94 -17.06 14.08
CA PHE A 31 -14.49 -15.74 13.78
C PHE A 31 -13.44 -14.71 14.13
N VAL A 32 -13.21 -13.78 13.20
CA VAL A 32 -12.22 -12.72 13.35
C VAL A 32 -12.89 -11.36 13.18
N HIS A 33 -12.49 -10.41 14.01
CA HIS A 33 -12.96 -9.03 13.94
C HIS A 33 -11.83 -8.05 14.23
N VAL A 34 -11.51 -7.21 13.26
CA VAL A 34 -10.79 -5.96 13.50
C VAL A 34 -11.78 -4.98 14.13
N SER A 35 -11.50 -4.59 15.37
CA SER A 35 -12.34 -3.70 16.18
C SER A 35 -11.58 -2.43 16.53
N ARG A 36 -12.25 -1.29 16.45
CA ARG A 36 -11.71 0.00 16.88
C ARG A 36 -12.19 0.31 18.30
N LEU A 37 -11.25 0.59 19.20
CA LEU A 37 -11.52 1.00 20.57
C LEU A 37 -11.85 2.50 20.65
N PRO A 38 -12.46 2.98 21.76
CA PRO A 38 -12.81 4.40 21.93
C PRO A 38 -11.62 5.36 21.87
N ASP A 39 -10.42 4.88 22.18
CA ASP A 39 -9.16 5.64 22.08
C ASP A 39 -8.62 5.74 20.65
N GLY A 40 -9.31 5.12 19.68
CA GLY A 40 -8.93 5.09 18.27
C GLY A 40 -8.00 3.93 17.89
N SER A 41 -7.47 3.18 18.85
CA SER A 41 -6.63 2.01 18.56
C SER A 41 -7.44 0.86 17.95
N GLU A 42 -6.82 0.10 17.05
CA GLU A 42 -7.42 -1.09 16.44
C GLU A 42 -6.88 -2.36 17.12
N ARG A 43 -7.75 -3.34 17.34
CA ARG A 43 -7.43 -4.64 17.93
C ARG A 43 -8.00 -5.76 17.07
N PHE A 44 -7.27 -6.87 17.02
CA PHE A 44 -7.71 -8.08 16.36
C PHE A 44 -8.37 -8.99 17.38
N VAL A 45 -9.67 -9.23 17.24
CA VAL A 45 -10.47 -10.06 18.14
C VAL A 45 -10.74 -11.40 17.47
N VAL A 46 -10.59 -12.47 18.25
CA VAL A 46 -10.82 -13.85 17.81
C VAL A 46 -11.85 -14.51 18.71
N ASN A 47 -12.74 -15.28 18.09
CA ASN A 47 -13.46 -16.37 18.74
C ASN A 47 -13.25 -17.65 17.93
N TRP A 48 -12.60 -18.65 18.52
CA TRP A 48 -12.36 -19.94 17.90
C TRP A 48 -13.21 -21.02 18.59
N ASP A 49 -14.19 -21.53 17.84
CA ASP A 49 -15.07 -22.61 18.25
C ASP A 49 -14.41 -23.95 17.88
N VAL A 50 -13.95 -24.69 18.89
CA VAL A 50 -13.14 -25.93 18.74
C VAL A 50 -13.53 -26.97 19.80
N TYR A 51 -12.68 -27.99 19.99
CA TYR A 51 -12.93 -29.09 20.92
C TYR A 51 -11.75 -29.32 21.87
N THR A 52 -12.05 -29.82 23.06
CA THR A 52 -11.06 -30.34 24.01
C THR A 52 -10.50 -31.70 23.54
N PRO A 53 -9.36 -32.19 24.07
CA PRO A 53 -8.79 -33.49 23.71
C PRO A 53 -9.72 -34.68 23.97
N ASP A 54 -10.66 -34.54 24.92
CA ASP A 54 -11.72 -35.49 25.24
C ASP A 54 -13.01 -35.28 24.43
N GLY A 55 -13.02 -34.34 23.49
CA GLY A 55 -14.09 -34.15 22.49
C GLY A 55 -15.26 -33.28 22.94
N GLN A 56 -15.14 -32.54 24.04
CA GLN A 56 -16.14 -31.56 24.47
C GLN A 56 -15.98 -30.24 23.71
N GLN A 57 -17.06 -29.48 23.56
CA GLN A 57 -16.99 -28.16 22.93
C GLN A 57 -16.17 -27.19 23.77
N LEU A 58 -15.36 -26.39 23.08
CA LEU A 58 -14.49 -25.37 23.67
C LEU A 58 -14.59 -24.09 22.84
N TYR A 59 -14.74 -22.97 23.52
CA TYR A 59 -14.73 -21.63 22.91
C TYR A 59 -13.50 -20.90 23.42
N LEU A 60 -12.61 -20.51 22.49
CA LEU A 60 -11.42 -19.72 22.79
C LEU A 60 -11.63 -18.29 22.33
N VAL A 61 -11.57 -17.36 23.27
CA VAL A 61 -11.79 -15.94 22.98
C VAL A 61 -10.57 -15.13 23.40
N GLY A 62 -10.26 -14.09 22.62
CA GLY A 62 -9.16 -13.21 22.95
C GLY A 62 -9.05 -12.06 21.96
N ASP A 63 -8.20 -11.10 22.29
CA ASP A 63 -7.87 -9.98 21.44
C ASP A 63 -6.39 -9.61 21.54
N GLY A 64 -5.83 -9.09 20.47
CA GLY A 64 -4.39 -8.85 20.36
C GLY A 64 -4.05 -7.74 19.37
N PRO A 65 -2.77 -7.33 19.32
CA PRO A 65 -2.28 -6.45 18.27
C PRO A 65 -2.21 -7.18 16.93
N PHE A 66 -2.16 -6.40 15.86
CA PHE A 66 -1.82 -6.86 14.52
C PHE A 66 -0.92 -5.83 13.84
N ASP A 67 -0.06 -6.31 12.96
CA ASP A 67 0.83 -5.50 12.13
C ASP A 67 0.91 -6.12 10.74
N GLY A 68 0.65 -5.31 9.72
CA GLY A 68 0.56 -5.81 8.35
C GLY A 68 -0.48 -6.92 8.20
N ASP A 69 -0.03 -8.05 7.66
CA ASP A 69 -0.81 -9.26 7.40
C ASP A 69 -0.94 -10.21 8.61
N THR A 70 -0.33 -9.86 9.75
CA THR A 70 -0.14 -10.78 10.87
C THR A 70 -0.79 -10.27 12.15
N ALA A 71 -1.63 -11.10 12.77
CA ALA A 71 -2.22 -10.86 14.08
C ALA A 71 -1.69 -11.86 15.11
N THR A 72 -1.35 -11.37 16.31
CA THR A 72 -0.94 -12.21 17.45
C THR A 72 -1.91 -12.01 18.59
N VAL A 73 -2.59 -13.08 19.01
CA VAL A 73 -3.69 -13.03 19.97
C VAL A 73 -3.48 -14.06 21.07
N THR A 74 -3.43 -13.61 22.33
CA THR A 74 -3.57 -14.51 23.47
C THR A 74 -5.04 -14.84 23.67
N VAL A 75 -5.35 -16.13 23.78
CA VAL A 75 -6.74 -16.62 23.91
C VAL A 75 -6.96 -17.34 25.23
N TYR A 76 -8.20 -17.26 25.69
CA TYR A 76 -8.65 -17.78 26.96
C TYR A 76 -9.82 -18.73 26.75
N ALA A 77 -9.83 -19.81 27.51
CA ALA A 77 -10.98 -20.68 27.69
C ALA A 77 -11.87 -20.12 28.81
N THR A 78 -13.18 -20.09 28.59
CA THR A 78 -14.16 -19.66 29.59
C THR A 78 -14.91 -20.86 30.17
N SER A 79 -15.17 -20.87 31.47
CA SER A 79 -15.97 -21.92 32.12
C SER A 79 -16.72 -21.41 33.36
N GLY A 80 -17.71 -22.17 33.84
CA GLY A 80 -18.41 -21.89 35.11
C GLY A 80 -19.56 -20.86 35.05
N GLY A 81 -19.90 -20.34 33.87
CA GLY A 81 -20.99 -19.38 33.70
C GLY A 81 -22.40 -19.96 33.81
N SER A 82 -23.38 -19.10 34.13
CA SER A 82 -24.81 -19.40 34.14
C SER A 82 -25.58 -18.43 33.23
N PHE A 83 -26.67 -18.88 32.62
CA PHE A 83 -27.54 -18.02 31.82
C PHE A 83 -28.19 -16.92 32.69
N PRO A 84 -28.35 -15.68 32.20
CA PRO A 84 -29.06 -14.64 32.94
C PRO A 84 -30.49 -15.06 33.36
N PRO A 85 -30.99 -14.65 34.53
CA PRO A 85 -30.44 -13.65 35.44
C PRO A 85 -29.48 -14.19 36.52
N THR A 86 -29.29 -15.51 36.61
CA THR A 86 -28.46 -16.16 37.65
C THR A 86 -26.97 -16.11 37.36
N PHE A 87 -26.50 -15.05 36.69
CA PHE A 87 -25.08 -14.85 36.38
C PHE A 87 -24.30 -14.75 37.70
N GLY A 88 -23.67 -15.85 38.12
CA GLY A 88 -22.83 -15.90 39.31
C GLY A 88 -21.40 -15.49 38.98
N GLU A 89 -20.68 -14.97 39.98
CA GLU A 89 -19.27 -14.57 39.91
C GLU A 89 -18.28 -15.72 39.62
N ALA A 90 -18.77 -16.92 39.27
CA ALA A 90 -17.98 -18.14 39.09
C ALA A 90 -17.41 -18.33 37.67
N VAL A 91 -17.42 -17.30 36.81
CA VAL A 91 -16.80 -17.40 35.49
C VAL A 91 -15.28 -17.37 35.63
N GLN A 92 -14.62 -18.42 35.17
CA GLN A 92 -13.17 -18.50 35.11
C GLN A 92 -12.69 -18.25 33.69
N LEU A 93 -11.71 -17.36 33.53
CA LEU A 93 -10.91 -17.21 32.31
C LEU A 93 -9.56 -17.88 32.56
N VAL A 94 -9.31 -18.96 31.83
CA VAL A 94 -8.03 -19.67 31.88
C VAL A 94 -7.30 -19.39 30.59
N GLU A 95 -6.08 -18.85 30.68
CA GLU A 95 -5.23 -18.66 29.51
C GLU A 95 -4.97 -20.01 28.84
N TRP A 96 -5.34 -20.13 27.57
CA TRP A 96 -5.18 -21.35 26.81
C TRP A 96 -3.87 -21.35 26.02
N GLY A 97 -3.45 -20.17 25.54
CA GLY A 97 -2.20 -19.96 24.82
C GLY A 97 -2.30 -18.86 23.77
N THR A 98 -1.52 -18.97 22.71
CA THR A 98 -1.38 -17.92 21.68
C THR A 98 -1.79 -18.43 20.30
N LEU A 99 -2.49 -17.58 19.57
CA LEU A 99 -2.82 -17.74 18.15
C LEU A 99 -2.06 -16.69 17.34
N VAL A 100 -1.45 -17.11 16.23
CA VAL A 100 -0.84 -16.24 15.23
C VAL A 100 -1.53 -16.49 13.89
N LEU A 101 -2.29 -15.50 13.42
CA LEU A 101 -2.95 -15.55 12.13
C LEU A 101 -2.13 -14.76 11.11
N VAL A 102 -1.82 -15.39 9.98
CA VAL A 102 -1.13 -14.76 8.85
C VAL A 102 -2.03 -14.83 7.63
N PHE A 103 -2.44 -13.67 7.12
CA PHE A 103 -3.33 -13.57 5.96
C PHE A 103 -2.50 -13.46 4.68
N ALA A 104 -2.75 -14.32 3.70
CA ALA A 104 -2.12 -14.18 2.38
C ALA A 104 -2.94 -13.24 1.48
N ASP A 105 -4.26 -13.29 1.61
CA ASP A 105 -5.21 -12.40 0.95
C ASP A 105 -6.55 -12.38 1.74
N CYS A 106 -7.59 -11.80 1.15
CA CYS A 106 -8.93 -11.76 1.76
C CYS A 106 -9.61 -13.11 1.96
N ASN A 107 -9.15 -14.18 1.31
CA ASN A 107 -9.83 -15.46 1.24
C ASN A 107 -8.99 -16.61 1.79
N SER A 108 -7.69 -16.40 2.01
CA SER A 108 -6.75 -17.39 2.49
C SER A 108 -5.88 -16.86 3.64
N ALA A 109 -5.76 -17.67 4.68
CA ALA A 109 -4.93 -17.38 5.84
C ALA A 109 -4.34 -18.66 6.43
N THR A 110 -3.36 -18.52 7.33
CA THR A 110 -2.82 -19.61 8.14
C THR A 110 -2.96 -19.27 9.61
N LEU A 111 -3.55 -20.17 10.39
CA LEU A 111 -3.61 -20.08 11.84
C LEU A 111 -2.55 -21.00 12.45
N ASN A 112 -1.56 -20.40 13.11
CA ASN A 112 -0.64 -21.10 13.97
C ASN A 112 -1.12 -20.98 15.41
N TYR A 113 -1.21 -22.09 16.14
CA TYR A 113 -1.63 -22.09 17.54
C TYR A 113 -0.56 -22.74 18.40
N SER A 114 -0.45 -22.27 19.64
CA SER A 114 0.38 -22.88 20.67
C SER A 114 -0.32 -22.78 22.01
N SER A 115 -0.68 -23.93 22.58
CA SER A 115 -1.35 -23.99 23.88
C SER A 115 -0.37 -24.22 25.02
N GLU A 116 -0.64 -23.59 26.16
CA GLU A 116 0.06 -23.85 27.42
C GLU A 116 -0.60 -24.96 28.24
N LEU A 117 -1.81 -25.38 27.85
CA LEU A 117 -2.56 -26.43 28.53
C LEU A 117 -2.19 -27.82 28.00
N ALA A 118 -2.12 -28.78 28.92
CA ALA A 118 -1.77 -30.16 28.58
C ALA A 118 -2.80 -30.78 27.62
N GLY A 119 -2.30 -31.47 26.58
CA GLY A 119 -3.12 -32.23 25.62
C GLY A 119 -3.41 -31.53 24.29
N TYR A 120 -3.11 -30.23 24.15
CA TYR A 120 -3.33 -29.48 22.90
C TYR A 120 -2.05 -29.31 22.05
N GLY A 121 -0.93 -28.95 22.70
CA GLY A 121 0.34 -28.70 22.00
C GLY A 121 0.29 -27.49 21.06
N SER A 122 1.05 -27.57 19.97
CA SER A 122 1.14 -26.52 18.95
C SER A 122 0.90 -27.10 17.56
N GLY A 123 0.36 -26.30 16.64
CA GLY A 123 0.06 -26.73 15.27
C GLY A 123 -0.25 -25.58 14.33
N SER A 124 -0.50 -25.92 13.07
CA SER A 124 -0.82 -24.98 12.00
C SER A 124 -2.01 -25.49 11.20
N LEU A 125 -2.94 -24.59 10.87
CA LEU A 125 -4.17 -24.85 10.13
C LEU A 125 -4.29 -23.88 8.96
N PRO A 126 -4.44 -24.36 7.71
CA PRO A 126 -4.84 -23.49 6.62
C PRO A 126 -6.30 -23.05 6.82
N LEU A 127 -6.59 -21.79 6.56
CA LEU A 127 -7.92 -21.21 6.69
C LEU A 127 -8.41 -20.67 5.34
N THR A 128 -9.69 -20.89 5.07
CA THR A 128 -10.42 -20.29 3.96
C THR A 128 -11.56 -19.46 4.51
N ARG A 129 -11.83 -18.31 3.89
CA ARG A 129 -12.93 -17.44 4.28
C ARG A 129 -14.27 -18.05 3.93
N LEU A 130 -15.18 -18.11 4.91
CA LEU A 130 -16.55 -18.60 4.77
C LEU A 130 -17.55 -17.46 4.58
N SER A 131 -17.35 -16.34 5.26
CA SER A 131 -18.27 -15.20 5.20
C SER A 131 -17.56 -13.86 5.21
N ASN A 132 -18.23 -12.87 4.64
CA ASN A 132 -17.82 -11.47 4.64
C ASN A 132 -18.96 -10.58 5.16
N ILE A 133 -18.61 -9.37 5.58
CA ILE A 133 -19.59 -8.37 5.95
C ILE A 133 -20.29 -7.86 4.67
N ALA A 134 -21.61 -7.98 4.64
CA ALA A 134 -22.39 -7.52 3.50
C ALA A 134 -22.20 -6.01 3.28
N GLY A 135 -21.90 -5.61 2.03
CA GLY A 135 -21.62 -4.22 1.68
C GLY A 135 -20.19 -3.75 1.97
N LEU A 136 -19.32 -4.62 2.48
CA LEU A 136 -17.89 -4.36 2.59
C LEU A 136 -17.14 -5.28 1.63
N ASP A 137 -16.55 -4.69 0.60
CA ASP A 137 -15.75 -5.42 -0.37
C ASP A 137 -14.45 -5.94 0.27
N CYS A 138 -13.93 -7.03 -0.31
CA CYS A 138 -12.60 -7.51 0.04
C CYS A 138 -11.56 -6.43 -0.30
N GLN A 139 -10.84 -5.99 0.73
CA GLN A 139 -9.68 -5.10 0.61
C GLN A 139 -8.56 -5.65 1.49
N PHE A 140 -7.57 -6.23 0.83
CA PHE A 140 -6.30 -6.61 1.43
C PHE A 140 -5.23 -5.85 0.68
N LEU A 141 -4.71 -4.79 1.30
CA LEU A 141 -3.67 -3.98 0.68
C LEU A 141 -2.38 -4.77 0.81
N ASP A 142 -1.80 -5.21 -0.31
CA ASP A 142 -0.40 -5.63 -0.26
C ASP A 142 0.45 -4.39 0.06
N ARG A 143 1.71 -4.61 0.48
CA ARG A 143 2.69 -3.51 0.51
C ARG A 143 2.85 -3.01 -0.92
N GLY A 144 2.02 -2.04 -1.30
CA GLY A 144 1.79 -1.69 -2.68
C GLY A 144 2.13 -0.23 -2.92
N GLN A 145 2.82 0.02 -4.03
CA GLN A 145 2.96 1.35 -4.59
C GLN A 145 1.55 1.94 -4.81
N ILE A 146 1.13 2.89 -3.96
CA ILE A 146 -0.16 3.58 -4.08
C ILE A 146 -0.13 4.53 -5.28
N ASP A 147 0.99 5.24 -5.43
CA ASP A 147 1.21 6.20 -6.49
C ASP A 147 2.65 6.13 -7.00
N ARG A 148 2.82 6.28 -8.30
CA ARG A 148 4.11 6.33 -8.96
C ARG A 148 4.43 7.78 -9.30
N MET A 149 5.22 8.40 -8.43
CA MET A 149 5.55 9.83 -8.49
C MET A 149 7.06 10.08 -8.27
N GLY A 150 7.93 9.34 -8.97
CA GLY A 150 9.37 9.58 -8.83
C GLY A 150 9.80 10.90 -9.47
N ARG A 151 9.17 11.30 -10.58
CA ARG A 151 9.34 12.61 -11.20
C ARG A 151 7.97 13.29 -11.37
N PRO A 152 7.77 14.46 -10.73
CA PRO A 152 6.52 15.20 -10.86
C PRO A 152 6.11 15.45 -12.32
N GLY A 153 4.80 15.40 -12.54
CA GLY A 153 4.20 15.67 -13.84
C GLY A 153 4.22 14.52 -14.86
N VAL A 154 4.96 13.41 -14.65
CA VAL A 154 4.96 12.28 -15.62
C VAL A 154 3.56 11.69 -15.76
N ASN A 155 2.99 11.19 -14.67
CA ASN A 155 1.68 10.56 -14.70
C ASN A 155 0.58 11.57 -15.11
N THR A 156 0.66 12.81 -14.64
CA THR A 156 -0.34 13.85 -14.95
C THR A 156 -0.33 14.28 -16.41
N ALA A 157 0.86 14.43 -17.02
CA ALA A 157 0.98 14.92 -18.38
C ALA A 157 0.94 13.79 -19.42
N LEU A 158 1.37 12.58 -19.08
CA LEU A 158 1.68 11.54 -20.08
C LEU A 158 0.81 10.29 -20.04
N ILE A 159 -0.07 10.16 -19.05
CA ILE A 159 -1.03 9.05 -18.95
C ILE A 159 -2.44 9.63 -18.90
N ASP A 160 -3.36 9.09 -19.69
CA ASP A 160 -4.76 9.49 -19.73
C ASP A 160 -5.00 10.94 -20.21
N LEU A 161 -4.05 11.54 -20.96
CA LEU A 161 -4.12 12.94 -21.41
C LEU A 161 -5.11 13.16 -22.55
N LEU A 162 -4.90 12.48 -23.69
CA LEU A 162 -5.70 12.70 -24.91
C LEU A 162 -7.01 11.91 -24.93
N ALA A 163 -7.04 10.79 -24.22
CA ALA A 163 -8.18 9.89 -24.15
C ALA A 163 -8.26 9.26 -22.77
N SER A 164 -9.48 8.93 -22.34
CA SER A 164 -9.68 8.15 -21.12
C SER A 164 -9.36 6.67 -21.39
N THR A 165 -8.11 6.28 -21.15
CA THR A 165 -7.56 4.93 -21.26
C THR A 165 -7.76 4.12 -19.98
N GLY A 166 -7.94 4.79 -18.84
CA GLY A 166 -8.00 4.14 -17.52
C GLY A 166 -6.65 3.59 -17.07
N LEU A 167 -5.56 3.93 -17.75
CA LEU A 167 -4.21 3.44 -17.46
C LEU A 167 -3.57 4.14 -16.25
N LYS A 168 -4.19 5.18 -15.70
CA LYS A 168 -3.67 5.92 -14.55
C LYS A 168 -3.48 5.04 -13.31
N ASP A 169 -4.49 4.26 -12.95
CA ASP A 169 -4.41 3.32 -11.83
C ASP A 169 -3.44 2.18 -12.12
N ALA A 170 -3.37 1.73 -13.38
CA ALA A 170 -2.43 0.69 -13.80
C ALA A 170 -0.98 1.17 -13.68
N TYR A 171 -0.69 2.40 -14.13
CA TYR A 171 0.61 3.04 -14.01
C TYR A 171 1.06 3.17 -12.55
N ASN A 172 0.14 3.55 -11.67
CA ASN A 172 0.40 3.72 -10.25
C ASN A 172 0.75 2.41 -9.54
N ARG A 173 0.11 1.30 -9.94
CA ARG A 173 0.30 -0.03 -9.32
C ARG A 173 1.37 -0.88 -10.00
N ALA A 174 1.93 -0.46 -11.13
CA ALA A 174 2.89 -1.25 -11.89
C ALA A 174 4.24 -1.32 -11.17
N SER A 175 4.52 -2.43 -10.49
CA SER A 175 5.72 -2.60 -9.67
C SER A 175 6.94 -3.17 -10.41
N ASP A 176 6.76 -3.86 -11.54
CA ASP A 176 7.85 -4.47 -12.32
C ASP A 176 8.38 -3.52 -13.41
N PRO A 177 9.60 -2.96 -13.26
CA PRO A 177 10.18 -2.06 -14.24
C PRO A 177 10.37 -2.67 -15.62
N ALA A 178 10.52 -4.00 -15.72
CA ALA A 178 10.70 -4.68 -17.00
C ALA A 178 9.44 -4.62 -17.88
N GLN A 179 8.26 -4.39 -17.29
CA GLN A 179 6.99 -4.32 -18.01
C GLN A 179 6.56 -2.91 -18.39
N TRP A 180 7.15 -1.87 -17.79
CA TRP A 180 6.66 -0.49 -17.95
C TRP A 180 6.67 0.00 -19.40
N ALA A 181 7.75 -0.27 -20.13
CA ALA A 181 7.86 0.12 -21.54
C ALA A 181 6.74 -0.52 -22.37
N ALA A 182 6.50 -1.81 -22.18
CA ALA A 182 5.46 -2.55 -22.91
C ALA A 182 4.05 -2.06 -22.59
N GLN A 183 3.82 -1.57 -21.36
CA GLN A 183 2.49 -1.14 -20.90
C GLN A 183 2.18 0.33 -21.22
N PHE A 184 3.15 1.24 -21.11
CA PHE A 184 2.88 2.68 -21.05
C PHE A 184 3.61 3.52 -22.12
N GLN A 185 4.70 3.03 -22.71
CA GLN A 185 5.55 3.87 -23.57
C GLN A 185 4.81 4.39 -24.80
N THR A 186 3.95 3.57 -25.42
CA THR A 186 3.16 3.98 -26.59
C THR A 186 2.18 5.12 -26.25
N GLU A 187 1.51 5.04 -25.10
CA GLU A 187 0.60 6.10 -24.64
C GLU A 187 1.39 7.39 -24.37
N MET A 188 2.50 7.27 -23.63
CA MET A 188 3.37 8.42 -23.35
C MET A 188 3.89 9.07 -24.64
N GLN A 189 4.34 8.28 -25.61
CA GLN A 189 4.82 8.79 -26.90
C GLN A 189 3.74 9.59 -27.63
N ASN A 190 2.51 9.08 -27.67
CA ASN A 190 1.39 9.78 -28.32
C ASN A 190 1.06 11.10 -27.61
N ASN A 191 1.06 11.09 -26.27
CA ASN A 191 0.78 12.28 -25.47
C ASN A 191 1.91 13.31 -25.60
N ILE A 192 3.18 12.89 -25.59
CA ILE A 192 4.33 13.77 -25.83
C ILE A 192 4.24 14.41 -27.22
N ALA A 193 3.95 13.63 -28.26
CA ALA A 193 3.83 14.15 -29.62
C ALA A 193 2.69 15.17 -29.76
N ALA A 194 1.64 15.07 -28.94
CA ALA A 194 0.58 16.09 -28.91
C ALA A 194 0.99 17.33 -28.11
N LEU A 195 1.68 17.17 -26.97
CA LEU A 195 2.15 18.28 -26.15
C LEU A 195 3.19 19.15 -26.88
N ASP A 196 4.07 18.54 -27.67
CA ASP A 196 5.04 19.23 -28.54
C ASP A 196 4.35 20.25 -29.47
N THR A 197 3.09 20.03 -29.86
CA THR A 197 2.36 20.96 -30.76
C THR A 197 1.79 22.20 -30.07
N LEU A 198 1.85 22.30 -28.73
CA LEU A 198 1.13 23.33 -27.98
C LEU A 198 1.62 24.76 -28.25
N ASP A 199 2.88 24.95 -28.61
CA ASP A 199 3.45 26.26 -28.96
C ASP A 199 3.30 26.61 -30.45
N GLY A 200 2.67 25.72 -31.23
CA GLY A 200 2.49 25.85 -32.67
C GLY A 200 3.73 25.50 -33.50
N VAL A 201 4.80 25.02 -32.88
CA VAL A 201 5.98 24.42 -33.51
C VAL A 201 5.95 22.91 -33.26
N VAL A 202 6.61 22.13 -34.11
CA VAL A 202 6.66 20.67 -33.98
C VAL A 202 8.13 20.26 -34.05
N GLY A 203 8.54 19.37 -33.15
CA GLY A 203 9.87 18.80 -33.07
C GLY A 203 10.88 19.68 -32.35
N ASN A 204 10.43 20.57 -31.46
CA ASN A 204 11.25 21.44 -30.63
C ASN A 204 11.19 21.11 -29.13
N ALA A 205 10.48 20.05 -28.75
CA ALA A 205 10.68 19.36 -27.48
C ALA A 205 12.16 18.94 -27.27
N LEU A 206 12.54 18.63 -26.03
CA LEU A 206 13.93 18.31 -25.66
C LEU A 206 14.51 17.12 -26.45
N LEU A 207 13.67 16.13 -26.76
CA LEU A 207 13.99 14.94 -27.51
C LEU A 207 12.81 14.53 -28.39
N PRO A 208 13.04 13.75 -29.47
CA PRO A 208 11.96 13.11 -30.22
C PRO A 208 11.03 12.30 -29.29
N ALA A 209 9.73 12.29 -29.59
CA ALA A 209 8.71 11.76 -28.68
C ALA A 209 8.91 10.29 -28.29
N ASP A 210 9.40 9.45 -29.19
CA ASP A 210 9.72 8.03 -28.93
C ASP A 210 10.90 7.88 -27.96
N VAL A 211 11.95 8.68 -28.16
CA VAL A 211 13.14 8.71 -27.30
C VAL A 211 12.77 9.26 -25.93
N LEU A 212 12.04 10.37 -25.87
CA LEU A 212 11.62 10.97 -24.61
C LEU A 212 10.69 10.02 -23.83
N ALA A 213 9.73 9.36 -24.49
CA ALA A 213 8.89 8.35 -23.87
C ALA A 213 9.71 7.21 -23.26
N SER A 214 10.76 6.74 -23.95
CA SER A 214 11.63 5.67 -23.45
C SER A 214 12.41 6.06 -22.18
N VAL A 215 12.74 7.35 -22.03
CA VAL A 215 13.38 7.90 -20.82
C VAL A 215 12.36 8.10 -19.70
N LEU A 216 11.16 8.58 -20.05
CA LEU A 216 10.13 8.97 -19.08
C LEU A 216 9.33 7.79 -18.52
N VAL A 217 9.26 6.69 -19.26
CA VAL A 217 8.57 5.46 -18.85
C VAL A 217 9.24 4.76 -17.67
N ASP A 218 10.48 5.11 -17.33
CA ASP A 218 11.13 4.75 -16.06
C ASP A 218 11.11 5.93 -15.09
N ASP A 219 10.00 6.08 -14.36
CA ASP A 219 9.73 7.23 -13.48
C ASP A 219 10.34 7.06 -12.09
N ARG A 220 11.54 6.49 -12.04
CA ARG A 220 12.38 6.53 -10.84
C ARG A 220 13.23 7.80 -10.90
N LEU A 221 13.46 8.40 -9.74
CA LEU A 221 14.45 9.47 -9.62
C LEU A 221 15.84 8.84 -9.46
N VAL A 222 16.74 9.09 -10.40
CA VAL A 222 18.11 8.54 -10.37
C VAL A 222 19.10 9.65 -10.06
N ILE A 223 20.02 9.38 -9.12
CA ILE A 223 21.05 10.33 -8.67
C ILE A 223 22.41 9.64 -8.68
N ASP A 224 23.40 10.23 -9.35
CA ASP A 224 24.82 9.86 -9.22
C ASP A 224 25.47 10.64 -8.08
N VAL A 225 25.58 10.01 -6.92
CA VAL A 225 26.15 10.59 -5.70
C VAL A 225 27.67 10.85 -5.78
N SER A 226 28.33 10.45 -6.87
CA SER A 226 29.75 10.77 -7.08
C SER A 226 29.97 12.18 -7.64
N GLN A 227 28.92 12.82 -8.17
CA GLN A 227 28.97 14.17 -8.73
C GLN A 227 28.51 15.22 -7.71
N ALA A 228 29.18 16.37 -7.69
CA ALA A 228 28.85 17.46 -6.78
C ALA A 228 27.82 18.46 -7.34
N ALA A 229 27.61 18.50 -8.66
CA ALA A 229 26.66 19.40 -9.32
C ALA A 229 25.39 18.64 -9.71
N CYS A 230 24.22 19.23 -9.48
CA CYS A 230 22.92 18.56 -9.62
C CYS A 230 21.89 19.42 -10.38
N ASP A 231 22.32 20.16 -11.39
CA ASP A 231 21.51 21.22 -11.99
C ASP A 231 21.17 20.98 -13.47
N ALA A 232 21.22 19.72 -13.90
CA ALA A 232 20.81 19.30 -15.22
C ALA A 232 19.68 18.27 -15.13
N TYR A 233 18.52 18.63 -15.68
CA TYR A 233 17.36 17.75 -15.79
C TYR A 233 17.70 16.53 -16.65
N LEU A 234 17.30 15.33 -16.20
CA LEU A 234 17.59 14.04 -16.84
C LEU A 234 19.08 13.76 -17.08
N ALA A 235 19.98 14.36 -16.30
CA ALA A 235 21.42 14.25 -16.55
C ALA A 235 21.94 12.80 -16.57
N VAL A 236 21.47 11.96 -15.64
CA VAL A 236 21.91 10.57 -15.56
C VAL A 236 21.35 9.78 -16.75
N GLU A 237 20.06 9.98 -17.05
CA GLU A 237 19.37 9.33 -18.15
C GLU A 237 19.95 9.71 -19.52
N LEU A 238 20.47 10.92 -19.66
CA LEU A 238 21.06 11.46 -20.89
C LEU A 238 22.59 11.39 -20.92
N GLY A 239 23.24 10.89 -19.86
CA GLY A 239 24.70 10.77 -19.78
C GLY A 239 25.44 12.12 -19.76
N VAL A 240 24.86 13.16 -19.17
CA VAL A 240 25.47 14.48 -19.05
C VAL A 240 26.64 14.43 -18.08
N ALA A 241 27.85 14.66 -18.60
CA ALA A 241 29.08 14.57 -17.80
C ALA A 241 29.12 15.61 -16.67
N GLY A 242 29.57 15.19 -15.49
CA GLY A 242 29.78 16.08 -14.33
C GLY A 242 28.50 16.49 -13.60
N GLN A 243 27.35 15.86 -13.89
CA GLN A 243 26.05 16.18 -13.30
C GLN A 243 25.45 14.95 -12.62
N CYS A 244 24.92 15.16 -11.43
CA CYS A 244 24.39 14.10 -10.57
C CYS A 244 22.98 13.65 -10.99
N GLY A 245 22.28 14.41 -11.83
CA GLY A 245 20.87 14.18 -12.16
C GLY A 245 19.94 14.44 -10.98
N GLY A 246 18.85 13.69 -10.92
CA GLY A 246 17.80 13.90 -9.94
C GLY A 246 17.13 15.28 -10.04
N ARG A 247 16.83 15.87 -8.89
CA ARG A 247 16.31 17.23 -8.75
C ARG A 247 16.80 17.84 -7.46
N THR A 248 17.20 19.11 -7.49
CA THR A 248 17.43 19.90 -6.26
C THR A 248 16.11 20.53 -5.82
N LEU A 249 16.08 21.06 -4.59
CA LEU A 249 14.90 21.78 -4.08
C LEU A 249 14.62 23.06 -4.88
N ALA A 250 15.65 23.68 -5.45
CA ALA A 250 15.57 24.93 -6.18
C ALA A 250 15.05 24.79 -7.61
N ARG A 251 15.00 23.57 -8.16
CA ARG A 251 14.49 23.36 -9.50
C ARG A 251 12.98 23.39 -9.53
N ASP A 252 12.45 24.20 -10.43
CA ASP A 252 11.07 24.10 -10.83
C ASP A 252 10.90 22.90 -11.77
N VAL A 253 10.39 21.82 -11.19
CA VAL A 253 10.20 20.55 -11.90
C VAL A 253 9.05 20.60 -12.91
N ILE A 254 8.09 21.52 -12.74
CA ILE A 254 6.99 21.68 -13.69
C ILE A 254 7.51 22.44 -14.90
N ASP A 255 8.30 23.48 -14.71
CA ASP A 255 8.96 24.20 -15.81
C ASP A 255 9.96 23.30 -16.56
N ASP A 256 10.77 22.51 -15.86
CA ASP A 256 11.64 21.51 -16.50
C ASP A 256 10.85 20.52 -17.36
N ARG A 257 9.69 20.07 -16.85
CA ARG A 257 8.82 19.11 -17.53
C ARG A 257 8.17 19.74 -18.76
N LEU A 258 7.57 20.92 -18.62
CA LEU A 258 6.95 21.64 -19.72
C LEU A 258 8.00 22.01 -20.79
N GLY A 259 9.18 22.43 -20.34
CA GLY A 259 10.33 22.69 -21.20
C GLY A 259 10.76 21.47 -22.01
N ALA A 260 10.73 20.30 -21.38
CA ALA A 260 11.07 19.04 -22.05
C ALA A 260 9.99 18.54 -23.02
N LEU A 261 8.71 18.79 -22.71
CA LEU A 261 7.56 18.27 -23.46
C LEU A 261 7.09 19.17 -24.60
N VAL A 262 7.24 20.49 -24.45
CA VAL A 262 6.76 21.49 -25.41
C VAL A 262 7.95 22.16 -26.09
N ALA A 263 8.69 22.99 -25.35
CA ALA A 263 9.87 23.69 -25.87
C ALA A 263 10.70 24.31 -24.74
N PRO A 264 12.02 24.51 -24.91
CA PRO A 264 12.85 25.21 -23.93
C PRO A 264 12.26 26.58 -23.54
N GLY A 265 12.09 26.81 -22.24
CA GLY A 265 11.60 28.08 -21.69
C GLY A 265 10.08 28.17 -21.51
N VAL A 266 9.32 27.10 -21.79
CA VAL A 266 7.91 27.01 -21.37
C VAL A 266 7.84 26.86 -19.86
N SER A 267 6.97 27.66 -19.23
CA SER A 267 6.81 27.75 -17.78
C SER A 267 5.32 27.71 -17.40
N ASP A 268 5.01 27.24 -16.19
CA ASP A 268 3.67 27.35 -15.61
C ASP A 268 3.41 28.72 -14.94
N PHE A 269 4.44 29.59 -14.91
CA PHE A 269 4.45 30.91 -14.29
C PHE A 269 4.22 30.90 -12.77
N VAL A 270 4.56 29.81 -12.09
CA VAL A 270 4.46 29.66 -10.64
C VAL A 270 5.85 29.51 -10.03
N ASP A 271 6.38 30.60 -9.45
CA ASP A 271 7.65 30.56 -8.75
C ASP A 271 7.59 29.72 -7.46
N ASN A 272 8.75 29.27 -6.99
CA ASN A 272 8.85 28.64 -5.67
C ASN A 272 8.45 29.62 -4.56
N ASP A 273 7.47 29.24 -3.75
CA ASP A 273 6.92 30.05 -2.66
C ASP A 273 7.70 29.92 -1.34
N SER A 274 8.71 29.04 -1.30
CA SER A 274 9.41 28.66 -0.08
C SER A 274 10.88 29.10 -0.10
N VAL A 275 11.36 29.59 1.04
CA VAL A 275 12.79 29.94 1.21
C VAL A 275 13.61 28.65 1.42
N PHE A 276 14.68 28.44 0.64
CA PHE A 276 15.57 27.30 0.89
C PHE A 276 16.56 27.59 2.03
N LEU A 277 16.66 26.63 2.95
CA LEU A 277 17.58 26.70 4.09
C LEU A 277 18.80 25.82 3.85
N ALA A 278 19.93 26.20 4.46
CA ALA A 278 21.16 25.42 4.40
C ALA A 278 21.17 24.21 5.37
N ASP A 279 20.25 24.22 6.34
CA ASP A 279 20.12 23.20 7.39
C ASP A 279 18.70 22.63 7.40
N PHE A 280 18.53 21.45 7.99
CA PHE A 280 17.22 20.82 8.14
C PHE A 280 16.28 21.63 9.06
N PRO A 281 15.00 21.84 8.70
CA PRO A 281 14.34 21.39 7.46
C PRO A 281 14.72 22.29 6.29
N PHE A 282 15.29 21.73 5.21
CA PHE A 282 15.86 22.48 4.07
C PHE A 282 14.86 23.37 3.29
N LEU A 283 13.58 23.35 3.67
CA LEU A 283 12.49 24.20 3.19
C LEU A 283 11.97 25.07 4.35
N GLY A 284 11.95 26.38 4.14
CA GLY A 284 11.38 27.37 5.04
C GLY A 284 9.86 27.46 4.92
N THR A 285 9.27 28.41 5.64
CA THR A 285 7.83 28.69 5.55
C THR A 285 7.46 29.25 4.16
N PRO A 286 6.41 28.71 3.50
CA PRO A 286 5.86 29.29 2.28
C PRO A 286 5.43 30.76 2.50
N GLN A 287 5.58 31.61 1.48
CA GLN A 287 5.19 33.03 1.51
C GLN A 287 3.82 33.29 0.88
#